data_AF-A0A2V8GZF1-F1
#
_entry.id   AF-A0A2V8GZF1-F1
#
_cell.length_a   1.000
_cell.length_b   1.000
_cell.length_c   1.000
_cell.angle_alpha   90.00
_cell.angle_beta   90.00
_cell.angle_gamma   90.00
#
_symmetry.space_group_name_H-M   'P 1'
#
loop_
_entity.id
_entity.type
_entity.pdbx_description
1 polymer ?
#
loop_
_entity_poly.entity_id
_entity_poly.type
_entity_poly.pdbx_seq_one_letter_code
_entity_poly.pdbx_strand_id
1 'polypeptide(L)' 'MKRLALLILLIASPALAQTTIYQGATLIRGDGTPAIDDSAFIVQNGMITRLGRAEDVKAPAG' A
#
# COMPACT_ATOMS: atom_id res chain seq x y z
N MET A 1 -25.18 -28.41 19.01
CA MET A 1 -24.77 -27.88 17.69
C MET A 1 -24.53 -26.36 17.67
N LYS A 2 -24.07 -25.74 18.77
CA LYS A 2 -23.82 -24.27 18.84
C LYS A 2 -22.44 -23.88 19.40
N ARG A 3 -21.53 -24.84 19.59
CA ARG A 3 -20.19 -24.60 20.16
C ARG A 3 -19.06 -24.64 19.13
N LEU A 4 -19.37 -24.81 17.84
CA LEU A 4 -18.38 -25.00 16.78
C LEU A 4 -18.27 -23.81 15.81
N ALA A 5 -18.93 -22.69 16.09
CA ALA A 5 -18.95 -21.52 15.19
C ALA A 5 -18.01 -20.38 15.63
N LEU A 6 -17.06 -20.63 16.54
CA LEU A 6 -16.22 -19.59 17.14
C LEU A 6 -14.71 -19.85 16.96
N LEU A 7 -14.27 -20.29 15.77
CA LEU A 7 -12.84 -20.57 15.54
C LEU A 7 -12.32 -20.25 14.13
N ILE A 8 -13.02 -19.42 13.35
CA ILE A 8 -12.57 -19.00 11.99
C ILE A 8 -12.32 -17.47 11.88
N LEU A 9 -12.35 -16.71 12.98
CA LEU A 9 -12.23 -15.25 12.91
C LEU A 9 -10.82 -14.65 13.10
N LEU A 10 -9.74 -15.41 12.90
CA LEU A 10 -8.38 -14.89 13.20
C LEU A 10 -7.33 -15.05 12.12
N ILE A 11 -7.72 -15.02 10.85
CA ILE A 11 -6.80 -14.56 9.79
C ILE A 11 -7.23 -13.16 9.35
N ALA A 12 -7.33 -12.24 10.30
CA ALA A 12 -7.27 -10.82 9.97
C ALA A 12 -5.86 -10.57 9.43
N SER A 13 -5.71 -10.47 8.11
CA SER A 13 -4.41 -10.18 7.50
C SER A 13 -3.92 -8.81 8.02
N PRO A 14 -2.75 -8.73 8.68
CA PRO A 14 -2.22 -7.47 9.22
C PRO A 14 -1.94 -6.42 8.14
N ALA A 15 -2.06 -6.79 6.86
CA ALA A 15 -2.04 -5.90 5.72
C ALA A 15 -2.98 -4.69 5.86
N LEU A 16 -4.11 -4.82 6.59
CA LEU A 16 -5.06 -3.73 6.85
C LEU A 16 -4.58 -2.66 7.85
N ALA A 17 -3.39 -2.79 8.43
CA ALA A 17 -2.79 -1.76 9.29
C ALA A 17 -1.36 -1.38 8.86
N GLN A 18 -0.86 -1.96 7.76
CA GLN A 18 0.51 -1.74 7.30
C GLN A 18 0.58 -0.52 6.38
N THR A 19 1.50 0.40 6.70
CA THR A 19 1.93 1.48 5.79
C THR A 19 3.30 1.09 5.22
N THR A 20 3.40 1.03 3.90
CA THR A 20 4.65 0.76 3.19
C THR A 20 4.92 1.87 2.18
N ILE A 21 6.17 2.32 2.10
CA ILE A 21 6.63 3.26 1.07
C ILE A 21 7.61 2.52 0.16
N TYR A 22 7.38 2.61 -1.15
CA TYR A 22 8.32 2.15 -2.17
C TYR A 22 8.89 3.39 -2.86
N GLN A 23 10.21 3.46 -3.03
CA GLN A 23 10.90 4.66 -3.53
C GLN A 23 12.14 4.29 -4.37
N GLY A 24 12.55 5.19 -5.26
CA GLY A 24 13.84 5.12 -5.99
C GLY A 24 13.78 4.30 -7.28
N ALA A 25 12.58 3.96 -7.73
CA ALA A 25 12.35 3.17 -8.94
C ALA A 25 11.64 4.00 -10.02
N THR A 26 11.68 3.55 -11.27
CA THR A 26 10.82 4.09 -12.34
C THR A 26 9.42 3.46 -12.23
N LEU A 27 8.39 4.28 -12.01
CA LEU A 27 7.01 3.83 -11.89
C LEU A 27 6.31 3.84 -13.26
N ILE A 28 5.78 2.68 -13.65
CA ILE A 28 4.92 2.49 -14.83
C ILE A 28 3.51 2.17 -14.32
N ARG A 29 2.56 3.10 -14.47
CA ARG A 29 1.21 3.01 -13.86
C ARG A 29 0.22 2.13 -14.63
N GLY A 30 0.52 1.82 -15.89
CA GLY A 30 -0.37 1.03 -16.75
C GLY A 30 -1.63 1.77 -17.23
N ASP A 31 -1.77 3.07 -16.94
CA ASP A 31 -2.91 3.92 -17.35
C ASP A 31 -2.64 4.73 -18.63
N GLY A 32 -1.57 4.38 -19.36
CA GLY A 32 -1.18 5.04 -20.62
C GLY A 32 -0.44 6.37 -20.45
N THR A 33 -0.24 6.84 -19.21
CA THR A 33 0.56 8.04 -18.97
C THR A 33 2.07 7.75 -18.95
N PRO A 34 2.93 8.78 -19.11
CA PRO A 34 4.37 8.59 -19.05
C PRO A 34 4.85 7.99 -17.72
N ALA A 35 5.93 7.20 -17.80
CA ALA A 35 6.61 6.69 -16.63
C ALA A 35 7.21 7.82 -15.77
N ILE A 36 7.33 7.59 -14.47
CA ILE A 36 7.91 8.54 -13.52
C ILE A 36 9.25 7.99 -13.04
N ASP A 37 10.35 8.66 -13.39
CA ASP A 37 11.67 8.34 -12.85
C ASP A 37 11.84 8.86 -11.42
N ASP A 38 12.70 8.19 -10.65
CA ASP A 38 12.92 8.43 -9.21
C ASP A 38 11.59 8.63 -8.47
N SER A 39 10.70 7.66 -8.62
CA SER A 39 9.35 7.75 -8.09
C SER A 39 9.25 7.26 -6.65
N ALA A 40 8.14 7.60 -6.02
CA ALA A 40 7.68 6.96 -4.80
C ALA A 40 6.16 6.75 -4.79
N PHE A 41 5.70 5.76 -4.03
CA PHE A 41 4.28 5.59 -3.73
C PHE A 41 4.07 4.95 -2.35
N ILE A 42 2.93 5.26 -1.74
CA ILE A 42 2.54 4.79 -0.42
C ILE A 42 1.41 3.78 -0.57
N VAL A 43 1.58 2.63 0.07
CA VAL A 43 0.53 1.62 0.25
C VAL A 43 0.07 1.63 1.69
N GLN A 44 -1.23 1.87 1.90
CA GLN A 44 -1.90 1.76 3.20
C GLN A 44 -3.07 0.81 3.07
N ASN A 45 -3.13 -0.18 3.95
CA ASN A 45 -4.25 -1.12 4.02
C ASN A 45 -4.50 -1.84 2.69
N GLY A 46 -3.42 -2.15 1.97
CA GLY A 46 -3.44 -2.75 0.64
C GLY A 46 -3.83 -1.81 -0.51
N MET A 47 -4.03 -0.52 -0.24
CA MET A 47 -4.41 0.49 -1.23
C MET A 47 -3.29 1.50 -1.47
N ILE A 48 -3.07 1.87 -2.73
CA ILE A 48 -2.18 2.99 -3.05
C ILE A 48 -2.90 4.29 -2.70
N THR A 49 -2.34 5.06 -1.76
CA THR A 49 -2.96 6.32 -1.28
C THR A 49 -2.27 7.57 -1.80
N ARG A 50 -1.02 7.43 -2.29
CA ARG A 50 -0.26 8.52 -2.90
C ARG A 50 0.82 7.96 -3.82
N LEU A 51 1.11 8.65 -4.92
CA LEU A 51 2.21 8.35 -5.85
C LEU A 51 2.73 9.64 -6.50
N GLY A 52 3.98 9.64 -6.96
CA GLY A 52 4.61 10.79 -7.62
C GLY A 52 6.12 10.64 -7.76
N ARG A 53 6.82 11.75 -8.04
CA ARG A 53 8.28 11.82 -7.86
C ARG A 53 8.62 11.66 -6.37
N ALA A 54 9.79 11.11 -6.08
CA ALA A 54 10.22 10.85 -4.71
C ALA A 54 10.23 12.12 -3.86
N GLU A 55 10.64 13.27 -4.41
CA GLU A 55 10.63 14.56 -3.70
C GLU A 55 9.22 15.05 -3.30
N ASP A 56 8.17 14.59 -3.99
CA ASP A 56 6.79 15.05 -3.81
C ASP A 56 5.97 14.14 -2.87
N VAL A 57 6.47 12.94 -2.58
CA VAL A 57 5.78 11.95 -1.74
C VAL A 57 6.35 11.98 -0.33
N LYS A 58 5.63 12.65 0.56
CA LYS A 58 5.97 12.72 1.99
C LYS A 58 5.49 11.48 2.73
N ALA A 59 6.38 10.89 3.53
CA ALA A 59 6.03 9.80 4.43
C ALA A 59 4.95 10.24 5.44
N PRO A 60 3.96 9.38 5.76
CA PRO A 60 2.99 9.66 6.81
C PRO A 60 3.68 9.77 8.17
N ALA A 61 3.05 10.50 9.10
CA ALA A 61 3.45 10.45 10.50
C ALA A 61 3.29 9.01 11.02
N GLY A 62 4.32 8.51 11.71
CA GLY A 62 4.34 7.18 12.33
C GLY A 62 3.52 7.10 13.61
#